data_AF-A0A356AQC6-F1
#
_entry.id   AF-A0A356AQC6-F1
#
_cell.length_a   1.000
_cell.length_b   1.000
_cell.length_c   1.000
_cell.angle_alpha   90.00
_cell.angle_beta   90.00
_cell.angle_gamma   90.00
#
_symmetry.space_group_name_H-M   'P 1'
#
loop_
_entity.id
_entity.type
_entity.pdbx_description
1 polymer ?
#
loop_
_entity_poly.entity_id
_entity_poly.type
_entity_poly.pdbx_seq_one_letter_code
_entity_poly.pdbx_strand_id
1 'polypeptide(L)'
;VYGDYDVDGVTGCSMLVNFLRSLNFSVSCYIPDRMTEGYGFSPQSTENVIEIHPDLVVTVDCGITAKEYIQELNDQGIQVIVTD
;
A
#
# COMPACT_ATOMS: atom_id res chain seq x y z
N VAL A 1 -0.63 1.91 -4.74
CA VAL A 1 -0.23 0.51 -4.51
C VAL A 1 0.72 0.50 -3.33
N TYR A 2 0.43 -0.31 -2.32
CA TYR A 2 1.24 -0.48 -1.12
C TYR A 2 1.92 -1.84 -1.20
N GLY A 3 3.25 -1.92 -1.12
CA GLY A 3 3.96 -3.19 -1.23
C GLY A 3 4.90 -3.45 -0.07
N ASP A 4 5.37 -4.68 0.04
CA ASP A 4 6.54 -4.97 0.86
C ASP A 4 7.86 -4.56 0.17
N TYR A 5 8.91 -4.39 0.98
CA TYR A 5 10.23 -3.94 0.53
C TYR A 5 11.06 -5.03 -0.13
N ASP A 6 10.66 -6.30 -0.06
CA ASP A 6 11.43 -7.40 -0.60
C ASP A 6 11.24 -7.59 -2.12
N VAL A 7 11.83 -8.64 -2.68
CA VAL A 7 11.82 -8.85 -4.14
C VAL A 7 10.41 -9.13 -4.66
N ASP A 8 9.58 -9.86 -3.91
CA ASP A 8 8.23 -10.22 -4.35
C ASP A 8 7.32 -8.98 -4.30
N GLY A 9 7.28 -8.31 -3.15
CA GLY A 9 6.55 -7.04 -2.98
C GLY A 9 6.90 -5.97 -4.01
N VAL A 10 8.19 -5.72 -4.25
CA VAL A 10 8.63 -4.71 -5.24
C VAL A 10 8.32 -5.14 -6.67
N THR A 11 8.47 -6.42 -7.01
CA THR A 11 8.17 -6.93 -8.35
C THR A 11 6.67 -6.86 -8.65
N GLY A 12 5.84 -7.36 -7.74
CA GLY A 12 4.38 -7.30 -7.86
C GLY A 12 3.87 -5.87 -7.94
N CYS A 13 4.42 -4.96 -7.13
CA CYS A 13 4.11 -3.54 -7.20
C CYS A 13 4.44 -2.94 -8.57
N SER A 14 5.64 -3.21 -9.09
CA SER A 14 6.06 -2.72 -10.41
C SER A 14 5.12 -3.21 -11.51
N MET A 15 4.73 -4.50 -11.47
CA MET A 15 3.78 -5.08 -12.41
C MET A 15 2.41 -4.38 -12.34
N LEU A 16 1.84 -4.25 -11.15
CA LEU A 16 0.50 -3.66 -10.97
C LEU A 16 0.47 -2.18 -11.34
N VAL A 17 1.49 -1.42 -10.94
CA VAL A 17 1.62 0.02 -11.29
C VAL A 17 1.72 0.19 -12.80
N ASN A 18 2.56 -0.60 -13.48
CA ASN A 18 2.70 -0.52 -14.93
C ASN A 18 1.40 -0.87 -15.65
N PHE A 19 0.70 -1.91 -15.22
CA PHE A 19 -0.59 -2.29 -15.77
C PHE A 19 -1.64 -1.19 -15.60
N LEU A 20 -1.82 -0.67 -14.38
CA LEU A 20 -2.82 0.37 -14.13
C LEU A 20 -2.51 1.68 -14.87
N ARG A 21 -1.23 2.08 -14.95
CA ARG A 21 -0.81 3.23 -15.75
C ARG A 21 -1.08 3.04 -17.23
N SER A 22 -0.94 1.82 -17.77
CA SER A 22 -1.28 1.50 -19.16
C SER A 22 -2.78 1.68 -19.47
N LEU A 23 -3.63 1.64 -18.43
CA LEU A 23 -5.07 1.92 -18.50
C LEU A 23 -5.41 3.39 -18.16
N ASN A 24 -4.40 4.27 -18.03
CA ASN A 24 -4.52 5.69 -17.69
C ASN A 24 -5.02 6.00 -16.27
N PHE A 25 -4.88 5.08 -15.31
CA PHE A 25 -5.11 5.40 -13.90
C PHE A 25 -3.96 6.24 -13.33
N SER A 26 -4.29 7.20 -12.46
CA SER A 26 -3.31 7.91 -11.64
C SER A 26 -2.86 7.00 -10.50
N VAL A 27 -1.64 6.46 -10.60
CA VAL A 27 -1.14 5.47 -9.62
C VAL A 27 0.28 5.79 -9.18
N SER A 28 0.46 5.81 -7.86
CA SER A 28 1.75 5.81 -7.16
C SER A 28 1.99 4.47 -6.46
N CYS A 29 3.27 4.18 -6.21
CA CYS A 29 3.72 3.06 -5.39
C CYS A 29 4.24 3.61 -4.08
N TYR A 30 3.90 2.96 -2.98
CA TYR A 30 4.46 3.19 -1.66
C TYR A 30 5.06 1.88 -1.15
N ILE A 31 6.33 1.93 -0.76
CA ILE A 31 7.08 0.82 -0.18
C ILE A 31 7.62 1.35 1.15
N PRO A 32 7.24 0.75 2.29
CA PRO A 32 7.70 1.21 3.60
C PRO A 32 9.20 0.93 3.76
N ASP A 33 9.90 1.83 4.44
CA ASP A 33 11.28 1.60 4.83
C ASP A 33 11.34 0.58 5.97
N ARG A 34 11.94 -0.58 5.69
CA ARG A 34 12.07 -1.69 6.66
C ARG A 34 12.67 -1.26 8.00
N MET A 35 13.64 -0.35 7.97
CA MET A 35 14.44 0.02 9.13
C MET A 35 13.74 1.06 10.00
N THR A 36 13.04 2.02 9.39
CA THR A 36 12.36 3.10 10.13
C THR A 36 10.89 2.82 10.37
N GLU A 37 10.20 2.17 9.43
CA GLU A 37 8.75 1.98 9.45
C GLU A 37 8.35 0.54 9.77
N GLY A 38 9.24 -0.44 9.55
CA GLY A 38 9.00 -1.85 9.84
C GLY A 38 8.51 -2.66 8.63
N TYR A 39 7.86 -3.80 8.90
CA TYR A 39 7.33 -4.70 7.87
C TYR A 39 5.82 -4.52 7.71
N GLY A 40 5.37 -4.35 6.47
CA GLY A 40 3.98 -4.07 6.16
C GLY A 40 3.46 -2.80 6.87
N PHE A 41 2.17 -2.80 7.18
CA PHE A 41 1.53 -1.67 7.84
C PHE A 41 2.10 -1.41 9.24
N SER A 42 2.30 -0.12 9.50
CA SER A 42 2.74 0.43 10.77
C SER A 42 2.05 1.78 11.00
N PRO A 43 2.08 2.33 12.23
CA PRO A 43 1.46 3.64 12.48
C PRO A 43 2.02 4.73 11.56
N GLN A 44 3.34 4.76 11.39
CA GLN A 44 4.01 5.75 10.54
C GLN A 44 3.69 5.56 9.04
N SER A 45 3.72 4.32 8.54
CA SER A 45 3.38 4.09 7.13
C SER A 45 1.91 4.35 6.83
N THR A 46 1.03 4.09 7.80
CA THR A 46 -0.40 4.40 7.69
C THR A 46 -0.63 5.91 7.63
N GLU A 47 0.02 6.68 8.51
CA GLU A 47 -0.02 8.15 8.49
C GLU A 47 0.48 8.70 7.14
N ASN A 48 1.60 8.18 6.63
CA ASN A 48 2.13 8.56 5.32
C ASN A 48 1.15 8.26 4.18
N VAL A 49 0.44 7.12 4.23
CA VAL A 49 -0.60 6.79 3.24
C VAL A 49 -1.80 7.73 3.35
N ILE A 50 -2.20 8.12 4.56
CA ILE A 50 -3.28 9.09 4.77
C ILE A 50 -2.91 10.46 4.22
N GLU A 51 -1.66 10.91 4.39
CA GLU A 51 -1.18 12.19 3.83
C GLU A 51 -1.16 12.20 2.30
N ILE A 52 -0.89 11.05 1.66
CA ILE A 52 -1.02 10.89 0.19
C ILE A 52 -2.49 11.04 -0.25
N HIS A 53 -3.44 10.75 0.66
CA HIS A 53 -4.88 10.82 0.46
C HIS A 53 -5.37 10.10 -0.83
N PRO A 54 -5.05 8.81 -1.01
CA PRO A 54 -5.54 8.05 -2.17
C PRO A 54 -7.02 7.69 -2.03
N ASP A 55 -7.73 7.55 -3.16
CA ASP A 55 -9.09 7.01 -3.14
C ASP A 55 -9.11 5.49 -2.80
N LEU A 56 -8.04 4.79 -3.20
CA LEU A 56 -7.90 3.34 -3.07
C LEU A 56 -6.44 2.93 -2.81
N VAL A 57 -6.24 2.08 -1.82
CA VAL A 57 -5.01 1.32 -1.58
C VAL A 57 -5.21 -0.11 -2.03
N VAL A 58 -4.27 -0.61 -2.83
CA VAL A 58 -4.15 -2.04 -3.15
C VAL A 58 -2.83 -2.52 -2.57
N THR A 59 -2.87 -3.46 -1.63
CA THR A 59 -1.67 -4.05 -1.04
C THR A 59 -1.10 -5.13 -1.96
N VAL A 60 0.20 -5.39 -1.88
CA VAL A 60 0.91 -6.45 -2.60
C VAL A 60 1.91 -7.06 -1.62
N ASP A 61 1.87 -8.38 -1.45
CA ASP A 61 2.78 -9.14 -0.57
C ASP A 61 2.75 -8.66 0.90
N CYS A 62 1.60 -8.14 1.32
CA CYS A 62 1.34 -7.76 2.71
C CYS A 62 -0.15 -7.47 2.96
N GLY A 63 -0.53 -7.45 4.24
CA GLY A 63 -1.77 -6.82 4.71
C GLY A 63 -2.79 -7.76 5.35
N ILE A 64 -2.65 -9.09 5.28
CA ILE A 64 -3.65 -10.02 5.86
C ILE A 64 -3.82 -9.87 7.38
N THR A 65 -2.80 -9.39 8.08
CA THR A 65 -2.82 -9.15 9.54
C THR A 65 -3.07 -7.69 9.92
N ALA A 66 -3.16 -6.77 8.95
CA ALA A 66 -3.18 -5.31 9.17
C ALA A 66 -4.57 -4.73 9.48
N LYS A 67 -5.43 -5.49 10.17
CA LYS A 67 -6.85 -5.13 10.37
C LYS A 67 -7.05 -3.73 10.97
N GLU A 68 -6.26 -3.39 11.98
CA GLU A 68 -6.40 -2.11 12.70
C GLU A 68 -6.02 -0.92 11.80
N TYR A 69 -4.92 -1.03 11.06
CA TYR A 69 -4.48 0.00 10.11
C TYR A 69 -5.42 0.17 8.92
N ILE A 70 -5.96 -0.95 8.40
CA ILE A 70 -6.97 -0.91 7.34
C ILE A 70 -8.23 -0.19 7.83
N GLN A 71 -8.64 -0.41 9.10
CA GLN A 71 -9.76 0.30 9.68
C GLN A 71 -9.48 1.81 9.76
N GLU A 72 -8.26 2.20 10.17
CA GLU A 72 -7.85 3.61 10.22
C GLU A 72 -7.93 4.28 8.85
N LEU A 73 -7.45 3.62 7.79
CA LEU A 73 -7.60 4.10 6.42
C LEU A 73 -9.08 4.22 6.00
N ASN A 74 -9.90 3.21 6.29
CA ASN A 74 -11.32 3.24 5.97
C ASN A 74 -12.05 4.37 6.70
N ASP A 75 -11.67 4.69 7.94
CA ASP A 75 -12.24 5.80 8.72
C ASP A 75 -11.90 7.16 8.11
N GLN A 76 -10.80 7.26 7.35
CA GLN A 76 -10.46 8.43 6.52
C GLN A 76 -11.13 8.40 5.13
N GLY A 77 -11.98 7.42 4.84
CA GLY A 77 -12.65 7.26 3.55
C GLY A 77 -11.80 6.63 2.45
N ILE A 78 -10.62 6.10 2.79
CA ILE A 78 -9.69 5.44 1.86
C ILE A 78 -10.08 3.96 1.76
N GLN A 79 -10.41 3.49 0.57
CA GLN A 79 -10.75 2.07 0.38
C GLN A 79 -9.49 1.20 0.35
N VAL A 80 -9.57 -0.05 0.79
CA VAL A 80 -8.44 -1.00 0.76
C VAL A 80 -8.82 -2.33 0.12
N ILE A 81 -8.00 -2.80 -0.83
CA ILE A 81 -8.00 -4.17 -1.34
C ILE A 81 -6.70 -4.85 -0.88
N VAL A 82 -6.81 -6.00 -0.22
CA VAL A 82 -5.65 -6.75 0.23
C VAL A 82 -5.26 -7.81 -0.79
N THR A 83 -3.99 -7.81 -1.22
CA THR A 83 -3.32 -8.95 -1.86
C THR A 83 -2.01 -9.21 -1.13
N ASP A 84 -1.78 -10.47 -0.80
CA ASP A 84 -0.68 -10.97 0.04
C ASP A 84 -0.32 -12.36 -0.50
#